data_AF-A0A2E1EU50-F1
#
_entry.id   AF-A0A2E1EU50-F1
#
_cell.length_a   1.000
_cell.length_b   1.000
_cell.length_c   1.000
_cell.angle_alpha   90.00
_cell.angle_beta   90.00
_cell.angle_gamma   90.00
#
_symmetry.space_group_name_H-M   'P 1'
#
loop_
_entity.id
_entity.type
_entity.pdbx_description
1 polymer ?
#
loop_
_entity_poly.entity_id
_entity_poly.type
_entity_poly.pdbx_seq_one_letter_code
_entity_poly.pdbx_strand_id
1 'polypeptide(L)'
;MNISIKKYTNGLIIHPELSAEIGNNIQGPSLIKTPKWLPNSLGKYYLYFADHKGDHIKMAYSDYLLGPWKIHKGGTLQLNQSGFLTEEPQMPSDFNPENSSVGLLEGFNPHPDQSKYIPTRLDD
;
A
#
# COMPACT_ATOMS: atom_id res chain seq x y z
N MET A 1 -16.96 -18.53 -19.17
CA MET A 1 -17.47 -17.34 -18.46
C MET A 1 -16.88 -16.12 -19.15
N ASN A 2 -17.71 -15.25 -19.73
CA ASN A 2 -17.22 -14.00 -20.31
C ASN A 2 -17.23 -12.93 -19.22
N ILE A 3 -16.05 -12.42 -18.86
CA ILE A 3 -15.90 -11.31 -17.92
C ILE A 3 -15.68 -10.04 -18.74
N SER A 4 -16.48 -9.01 -18.46
CA SER A 4 -16.28 -7.67 -19.02
C SER A 4 -15.84 -6.74 -17.90
N ILE A 5 -14.79 -5.96 -18.16
CA ILE A 5 -14.22 -5.02 -17.21
C ILE A 5 -14.57 -3.62 -17.70
N LYS A 6 -15.20 -2.82 -16.83
CA LYS A 6 -15.49 -1.41 -17.09
C LYS A 6 -14.80 -0.57 -16.03
N LYS A 7 -13.96 0.37 -16.47
CA LYS A 7 -13.33 1.35 -15.58
C LYS A 7 -14.39 2.27 -14.98
N TYR A 8 -14.27 2.55 -13.69
CA TYR A 8 -15.04 3.60 -13.04
C TYR A 8 -14.50 4.97 -13.45
N THR A 9 -15.38 5.88 -13.89
CA THR A 9 -14.99 7.14 -14.54
C THR A 9 -15.26 8.38 -13.69
N ASN A 10 -15.90 8.26 -12.53
CA ASN A 10 -16.30 9.41 -11.72
C ASN A 10 -15.24 9.76 -10.66
N GLY A 11 -13.97 9.57 -11.01
CA GLY A 11 -12.83 9.88 -10.14
C GLY A 11 -12.38 8.71 -9.25
N LEU A 12 -11.57 9.06 -8.25
CA LEU A 12 -11.03 8.12 -7.27
C LEU A 12 -12.06 7.89 -6.15
N ILE A 13 -12.18 6.65 -5.69
CA ILE A 13 -13.07 6.30 -4.57
C ILE A 13 -12.44 6.62 -3.20
N ILE A 14 -11.10 6.70 -3.14
CA ILE A 14 -10.29 7.15 -2.00
C ILE A 14 -9.17 8.02 -2.56
N HIS A 15 -8.93 9.17 -1.94
CA HIS A 15 -7.92 10.15 -2.35
C HIS A 15 -7.48 10.99 -1.14
N PRO A 16 -6.28 11.61 -1.16
CA PRO A 16 -5.70 12.33 -0.02
C PRO A 16 -6.59 13.43 0.57
N GLU A 17 -7.36 14.12 -0.27
CA GLU A 17 -8.19 15.27 0.13
C GLU A 17 -9.44 14.87 0.92
N LEU A 18 -9.77 13.57 1.01
CA LEU A 18 -10.93 13.08 1.75
C LEU A 18 -10.74 13.22 3.27
N SER A 19 -9.51 13.10 3.78
CA SER A 19 -9.17 13.30 5.19
C SER A 19 -7.67 13.43 5.35
N ALA A 20 -7.22 14.33 6.23
CA ALA A 20 -5.81 14.48 6.58
C ALA A 20 -5.17 13.18 7.11
N GLU A 21 -5.96 12.29 7.72
CA GLU A 21 -5.47 10.99 8.22
C GLU A 21 -5.01 10.04 7.11
N ILE A 22 -5.43 10.25 5.86
CA ILE A 22 -5.03 9.41 4.73
C ILE A 22 -3.55 9.64 4.39
N GLY A 23 -3.08 10.88 4.51
CA GLY A 23 -1.79 11.32 3.97
C GLY A 23 -1.80 11.35 2.44
N ASN A 24 -0.61 11.54 1.87
CA ASN A 24 -0.44 11.70 0.41
C ASN A 24 -0.13 10.38 -0.32
N ASN A 25 0.13 9.31 0.42
CA ASN A 25 0.54 8.02 -0.12
C ASN A 25 -0.51 6.94 0.19
N ILE A 26 -1.16 6.43 -0.85
CA ILE A 26 -2.21 5.40 -0.76
C ILE A 26 -1.75 4.21 -1.59
N GLN A 27 -1.44 3.09 -0.93
CA GLN A 27 -0.90 1.89 -1.55
C GLN A 27 -1.60 0.62 -1.08
N GLY A 28 -1.53 -0.40 -1.94
CA GLY A 28 -2.01 -1.76 -1.65
C GLY A 28 -3.47 -1.87 -1.20
N PRO A 29 -4.45 -1.26 -1.92
CA PRO A 29 -5.84 -1.31 -1.49
C PRO A 29 -6.40 -2.73 -1.51
N SER A 30 -7.03 -3.13 -0.41
CA SER A 30 -7.71 -4.41 -0.23
C SER A 30 -9.15 -4.18 0.21
N LEU A 31 -10.11 -4.57 -0.65
CA LEU A 31 -11.54 -4.38 -0.42
C LEU A 31 -12.19 -5.70 -0.01
N ILE A 32 -12.94 -5.68 1.09
CA ILE A 32 -13.79 -6.79 1.50
C ILE A 32 -15.23 -6.34 1.67
N LYS A 33 -16.16 -7.27 1.45
CA LYS A 33 -17.52 -7.13 1.98
C LYS A 33 -17.49 -7.51 3.45
N THR A 34 -18.06 -6.67 4.29
CA THR A 34 -18.10 -6.88 5.74
C THR A 34 -18.75 -8.24 6.05
N PRO A 35 -18.09 -9.12 6.83
CA PRO A 35 -18.65 -10.41 7.20
C PRO A 35 -19.93 -10.27 8.01
N LYS A 36 -20.92 -11.13 7.75
CA LYS A 36 -22.23 -11.11 8.46
C LYS A 36 -22.10 -11.34 9.97
N TRP A 37 -21.05 -12.01 10.42
CA TRP A 37 -20.82 -12.33 11.82
C TRP A 37 -20.16 -11.19 12.62
N LEU A 38 -19.70 -10.13 11.95
CA LEU A 38 -19.04 -9.02 12.62
C LEU A 38 -20.09 -8.15 13.35
N PRO A 39 -20.06 -8.05 14.68
CA PRO A 39 -20.99 -7.20 15.40
C PRO A 39 -20.71 -5.72 15.11
N ASN A 40 -21.76 -4.89 15.12
CA ASN A 40 -21.67 -3.43 14.99
C ASN A 40 -20.83 -2.98 13.78
N SER A 41 -21.02 -3.62 12.62
CA SER A 41 -20.31 -3.25 11.39
C SER A 41 -20.49 -1.78 11.05
N LEU A 42 -19.42 -1.11 10.65
CA LEU A 42 -19.43 0.31 10.30
C LEU A 42 -20.05 0.59 8.93
N GLY A 43 -20.10 -0.42 8.05
CA GLY A 43 -20.73 -0.38 6.73
C GLY A 43 -20.67 -1.75 6.03
N LYS A 44 -21.26 -1.86 4.83
CA LYS A 44 -21.25 -3.11 4.03
C LYS A 44 -19.89 -3.49 3.44
N TYR A 45 -18.99 -2.52 3.27
CA TYR A 45 -17.67 -2.73 2.67
C TYR A 45 -16.59 -2.04 3.49
N TYR A 46 -15.46 -2.73 3.68
CA TYR A 46 -14.25 -2.20 4.26
C TYR A 46 -13.13 -2.20 3.23
N LEU A 47 -12.45 -1.06 3.13
CA LEU A 47 -11.33 -0.84 2.23
C LEU A 47 -10.10 -0.53 3.08
N TYR A 48 -9.14 -1.44 3.06
CA TYR A 48 -7.86 -1.31 3.75
C TYR A 48 -6.81 -0.81 2.78
N PHE A 49 -5.93 0.07 3.24
CA PHE A 49 -4.82 0.62 2.46
C PHE A 49 -3.75 1.15 3.41
N ALA A 50 -2.55 1.40 2.93
CA ALA A 50 -1.47 1.92 3.76
C ALA A 50 -0.61 2.92 2.98
N ASP A 51 0.19 3.69 3.72
CA ASP A 51 1.34 4.38 3.17
C ASP A 51 2.49 3.37 3.08
N HIS A 52 3.27 3.37 1.99
CA HIS A 52 4.41 2.45 1.82
C HIS A 52 5.42 2.54 2.97
N LYS A 53 5.52 3.72 3.62
CA LYS A 53 6.35 3.96 4.81
C LYS A 53 5.52 4.36 6.03
N GLY A 54 4.25 3.97 6.05
CA GLY A 54 3.33 4.27 7.14
C GLY A 54 3.56 3.42 8.39
N ASP A 55 3.03 3.89 9.51
CA ASP A 55 3.08 3.23 10.80
C ASP A 55 1.79 2.46 11.15
N HIS A 56 0.81 2.38 10.24
CA HIS A 56 -0.41 1.60 10.45
C HIS A 56 -1.17 1.31 9.14
N ILE A 57 -2.03 0.29 9.19
CA ILE A 57 -3.03 0.03 8.14
C ILE A 57 -4.23 0.96 8.35
N LYS A 58 -4.50 1.78 7.35
CA LYS A 58 -5.68 2.66 7.29
C LYS A 58 -6.89 1.87 6.82
N MET A 59 -8.07 2.27 7.27
CA MET A 59 -9.33 1.66 6.86
C MET A 59 -10.36 2.72 6.54
N ALA A 60 -11.07 2.55 5.43
CA ALA A 60 -12.28 3.26 5.11
C ALA A 60 -13.47 2.28 5.05
N TYR A 61 -14.68 2.79 5.28
CA TYR A 61 -15.90 2.01 5.21
C TYR A 61 -17.01 2.73 4.44
N SER A 62 -17.85 1.95 3.78
CA SER A 62 -19.03 2.45 3.07
C SER A 62 -20.11 1.37 2.92
N ASP A 63 -21.36 1.80 2.76
CA ASP A 63 -22.45 0.92 2.33
C ASP A 63 -22.50 0.74 0.80
N TYR A 64 -21.72 1.52 0.05
CA TYR A 64 -21.73 1.56 -1.40
C TYR A 64 -20.31 1.48 -1.95
N LEU A 65 -20.07 0.60 -2.94
CA LEU A 65 -18.75 0.41 -3.55
C LEU A 65 -18.17 1.68 -4.16
N LEU A 66 -19.05 2.55 -4.68
CA LEU A 66 -18.66 3.81 -5.33
C LEU A 66 -18.54 4.97 -4.32
N GLY A 67 -18.69 4.70 -3.03
CA GLY A 67 -18.67 5.70 -1.98
C GLY A 67 -20.03 6.39 -1.73
N PRO A 68 -20.06 7.44 -0.90
CA PRO A 68 -18.90 8.05 -0.23
C PRO A 68 -18.27 7.10 0.79
N TRP A 69 -16.95 7.23 0.96
CA TRP A 69 -16.18 6.45 1.92
C TRP A 69 -15.91 7.29 3.17
N LYS A 70 -16.05 6.68 4.35
CA LYS A 70 -15.73 7.29 5.63
C LYS A 70 -14.44 6.69 6.16
N ILE A 71 -13.52 7.54 6.62
CA ILE A 71 -12.26 7.08 7.21
C ILE A 71 -12.51 6.63 8.65
N HIS A 72 -12.03 5.44 8.99
CA HIS A 72 -12.00 4.96 10.36
C HIS A 72 -10.82 5.59 11.08
N LYS A 73 -11.14 6.44 12.05
CA LYS A 73 -10.17 7.25 12.77
C LYS A 73 -9.10 6.40 13.44
N GLY A 74 -7.83 6.74 13.20
CA GLY A 74 -6.66 6.05 13.77
C GLY A 74 -6.32 4.71 13.10
N GLY A 75 -7.07 4.30 12.07
CA GLY A 75 -6.81 3.06 11.35
C GLY A 75 -7.01 1.81 12.19
N THR A 76 -6.29 0.75 11.84
CA THR A 76 -6.50 -0.59 12.41
C THR A 76 -5.21 -1.12 13.04
N LEU A 77 -4.50 -2.02 12.36
CA LEU A 77 -3.26 -2.60 12.86
C LEU A 77 -2.13 -1.55 12.82
N GLN A 78 -1.63 -1.19 13.99
CA GLN A 78 -0.46 -0.33 14.14
C GLN A 78 0.83 -1.15 13.93
N LEU A 79 1.88 -0.52 13.43
CA LEU A 79 3.17 -1.17 13.18
C LEU A 79 3.76 -1.74 14.48
N ASN A 80 3.60 -1.04 15.61
CA ASN A 80 4.02 -1.54 16.93
C ASN A 80 3.20 -2.73 17.45
N GLN A 81 2.05 -3.04 16.85
CA GLN A 81 1.24 -4.21 17.17
C GLN A 81 1.58 -5.41 16.27
N SER A 82 2.39 -5.20 15.22
CA SER A 82 2.66 -6.21 14.19
C SER A 82 3.71 -7.24 14.59
N GLY A 83 4.55 -6.93 15.57
CA GLY A 83 5.72 -7.73 15.93
C GLY A 83 6.92 -7.55 14.98
N PHE A 84 6.80 -6.70 13.96
CA PHE A 84 7.92 -6.30 13.10
C PHE A 84 8.68 -5.09 13.67
N LEU A 85 9.81 -4.76 13.03
CA LEU A 85 10.60 -3.58 13.37
C LEU A 85 9.75 -2.31 13.19
N THR A 86 9.78 -1.46 14.21
CA THR A 86 9.11 -0.15 14.22
C THR A 86 10.06 0.99 13.88
N GLU A 87 11.35 0.68 13.72
CA GLU A 87 12.42 1.62 13.39
C GLU A 87 13.27 1.01 12.29
N GLU A 88 13.92 1.86 11.50
CA GLU A 88 14.85 1.40 10.48
C GLU A 88 16.00 0.61 11.12
N PRO A 89 16.33 -0.58 10.60
CA PRO A 89 17.46 -1.35 11.11
C PRO A 89 18.77 -0.58 10.88
N GLN A 90 19.65 -0.62 11.87
CA GLN A 90 20.98 -0.05 11.70
C GLN A 90 21.79 -0.90 10.72
N MET A 91 22.41 -0.23 9.75
CA MET A 91 23.34 -0.88 8.84
C MET A 91 24.57 -1.36 9.62
N PRO A 92 24.98 -2.64 9.49
CA PRO A 92 26.18 -3.15 10.13
C PRO A 92 27.42 -2.32 9.72
N SER A 93 28.34 -2.09 10.66
CA SER A 93 29.56 -1.30 10.40
C SER A 93 30.54 -1.98 9.45
N ASP A 94 30.43 -3.30 9.30
CA ASP A 94 31.18 -4.14 8.37
C ASP A 94 30.43 -4.39 7.06
N PHE A 95 29.28 -3.74 6.84
CA PHE A 95 28.58 -3.78 5.57
C PHE A 95 29.46 -3.18 4.47
N ASN A 96 29.97 -4.03 3.58
CA ASN A 96 30.64 -3.61 2.36
C ASN A 96 29.68 -3.82 1.17
N PRO A 97 29.15 -2.75 0.55
CA PRO A 97 28.27 -2.88 -0.60
C PRO A 97 28.94 -3.60 -1.78
N GLU A 98 30.27 -3.54 -1.93
CA GLU A 98 31.01 -4.26 -2.98
C GLU A 98 31.09 -5.77 -2.73
N ASN A 99 30.98 -6.23 -1.49
CA ASN A 99 30.94 -7.66 -1.16
C ASN A 99 29.49 -8.18 -1.02
N SER A 100 28.52 -7.27 -1.04
CA SER A 100 27.10 -7.62 -1.00
C SER A 100 26.63 -7.95 -2.40
N SER A 101 25.96 -9.09 -2.57
CA SER A 101 25.26 -9.43 -3.82
C SER A 101 24.10 -8.47 -4.17
N VAL A 102 23.92 -7.41 -3.36
CA VAL A 102 22.91 -6.37 -3.52
C VAL A 102 23.52 -5.11 -4.18
N GLY A 103 24.85 -5.01 -4.25
CA GLY A 103 25.57 -3.85 -4.79
C GLY A 103 26.32 -4.07 -6.11
N LEU A 104 26.43 -5.31 -6.61
CA LEU A 104 27.12 -5.58 -7.87
C LEU A 104 26.12 -5.86 -8.99
N LEU A 105 25.79 -4.79 -9.71
CA LEU A 105 25.49 -4.83 -11.14
C LEU A 105 26.72 -5.24 -11.98
N GLU A 106 27.84 -5.66 -11.38
CA GLU A 106 28.92 -6.30 -12.12
C GLU A 106 28.45 -7.65 -12.65
N GLY A 107 28.23 -7.70 -13.96
CA GLY A 107 27.72 -8.88 -14.68
C GLY A 107 26.23 -8.82 -15.03
N PHE A 108 25.50 -7.79 -14.60
CA PHE A 108 24.12 -7.58 -15.06
C PHE A 108 24.12 -7.03 -16.49
N ASN A 109 24.00 -7.92 -17.47
CA ASN A 109 23.78 -7.61 -18.88
C ASN A 109 22.29 -7.81 -19.22
N PRO A 110 21.42 -6.82 -18.98
CA PRO A 110 20.03 -6.92 -19.40
C PRO A 110 19.98 -7.01 -20.93
N HIS A 111 19.01 -7.77 -21.44
CA HIS A 111 18.77 -7.79 -22.88
C HIS A 111 18.57 -6.35 -23.39
N PRO A 112 19.08 -5.96 -24.58
CA PRO A 112 18.98 -4.58 -25.08
C PRO A 112 17.55 -4.00 -25.00
N ASP A 113 16.54 -4.83 -25.24
CA ASP A 113 15.12 -4.43 -25.17
C ASP A 113 14.62 -4.07 -23.76
N GLN A 114 15.29 -4.54 -22.71
CA GLN A 114 14.94 -4.31 -21.30
C GLN A 114 15.63 -3.07 -20.72
N SER A 115 16.74 -2.63 -21.32
CA SER A 115 17.55 -1.50 -20.84
C SER A 115 16.75 -0.22 -20.56
N LYS A 116 15.80 0.11 -21.45
CA LYS A 116 14.94 1.31 -21.35
C LYS A 116 13.89 1.27 -20.24
N TYR A 117 13.66 0.09 -19.63
CA TYR A 117 12.69 -0.10 -18.56
C TYR A 117 13.35 -0.22 -17.19
N ILE A 118 14.67 -0.24 -17.12
CA ILE A 118 15.40 -0.23 -15.85
C ILE A 118 15.32 1.19 -15.28
N PRO A 119 14.75 1.37 -14.09
CA PRO A 119 14.68 2.68 -13.45
C PRO A 119 16.10 3.23 -13.24
N THR A 120 16.35 4.46 -13.67
CA THR A 120 17.62 5.17 -13.43
C THR A 120 17.73 5.72 -12.00
N ARG A 121 16.60 5.73 -11.27
CA ARG A 121 16.50 6.08 -9.87
C ARG A 121 15.46 5.16 -9.23
N LEU A 122 15.74 4.65 -8.03
CA LEU A 122 14.73 4.05 -7.17
C LEU A 122 14.03 5.21 -6.46
N ASP A 123 12.83 5.52 -6.91
CA ASP A 123 11.96 6.50 -6.27
C ASP A 123 11.02 5.74 -5.36
N ASP A 124 11.07 6.05 -4.07
CA ASP A 124 10.08 5.59 -3.09
C ASP A 124 8.78 6.39 -3.19
#